data_AF-A0A931IUA2-F1
#
_entry.id   AF-A0A931IUA2-F1
#
_cell.length_a   1.000
_cell.length_b   1.000
_cell.length_c   1.000
_cell.angle_alpha   90.00
_cell.angle_beta   90.00
_cell.angle_gamma   90.00
#
_symmetry.space_group_name_H-M   'P 1'
#
loop_
_entity.id
_entity.type
_entity.pdbx_description
1 polymer ?
#
loop_
_entity_poly.entity_id
_entity_poly.type
_entity_poly.pdbx_seq_one_letter_code
_entity_poly.pdbx_strand_id
1 'polypeptide(L)'
;MKYFTTELYEKMQVRGFLVLPDTEKDFEFIKERYVEHGRDFEKVAMMQFETYMPLLTKYASDSILALIKNGELPVIHYPKPETRRIVKAWRDEQNEEWNMAARRYGEGFVTYEKKLPPAYKSIHYLHDSKVLDVQIGEDGNIELLLDSSGSMYGGERVFLLFHNVSDYEIPDDLIGNWWLYEEMYWNEEDGSCSVNVLLSSPRGYLDMNVLKINAKHFTVDMDWTNLIDK
;
A
#
# COMPACT_ATOMS: atom_id res chain seq x y z
N MET A 1 -7.60 -8.82 -5.36
CA MET A 1 -6.45 -9.06 -4.48
C MET A 1 -6.65 -10.38 -3.74
N LYS A 2 -5.76 -11.34 -3.92
CA LYS A 2 -5.77 -12.66 -3.28
C LYS A 2 -4.81 -12.74 -2.09
N TYR A 3 -3.68 -12.03 -2.18
CA TYR A 3 -2.58 -12.07 -1.21
C TYR A 3 -2.44 -10.72 -0.49
N PHE A 4 -2.36 -9.61 -1.21
CA PHE A 4 -2.25 -8.26 -0.64
C PHE A 4 -3.62 -7.62 -0.51
N THR A 5 -4.44 -8.18 0.39
CA THR A 5 -5.83 -7.77 0.58
C THR A 5 -5.94 -6.47 1.39
N THR A 6 -7.10 -5.81 1.30
CA THR A 6 -7.46 -4.67 2.17
C THR A 6 -7.28 -5.01 3.65
N GLU A 7 -7.75 -6.20 4.08
CA GLU A 7 -7.58 -6.64 5.46
C GLU A 7 -6.11 -6.77 5.87
N LEU A 8 -5.28 -7.39 5.02
CA LEU A 8 -3.87 -7.54 5.32
C LEU A 8 -3.17 -6.17 5.39
N TYR A 9 -3.53 -5.26 4.50
CA TYR A 9 -3.04 -3.89 4.53
C TYR A 9 -3.44 -3.17 5.82
N GLU A 10 -4.71 -3.22 6.22
CA GLU A 10 -5.20 -2.63 7.47
C GLU A 10 -4.44 -3.18 8.69
N LYS A 11 -4.17 -4.49 8.76
CA LYS A 11 -3.32 -5.09 9.79
C LYS A 11 -1.89 -4.52 9.77
N MET A 12 -1.30 -4.35 8.58
CA MET A 12 0.03 -3.76 8.44
C MET A 12 0.08 -2.31 8.90
N GLN A 13 -0.99 -1.54 8.72
CA GLN A 13 -1.10 -0.18 9.24
C GLN A 13 -1.06 -0.17 10.77
N VAL A 14 -1.83 -1.04 11.44
CA VAL A 14 -1.77 -1.17 12.91
C VAL A 14 -0.37 -1.59 13.36
N ARG A 15 0.27 -2.52 12.65
CA ARG A 15 1.65 -2.97 12.92
C ARG A 15 2.70 -1.88 12.69
N GLY A 16 2.49 -0.99 11.73
CA GLY A 16 3.32 0.18 11.47
C GLY A 16 3.15 1.26 12.53
N PHE A 17 1.92 1.45 13.02
CA PHE A 17 1.62 2.38 14.10
C PHE A 17 2.26 1.97 15.44
N LEU A 18 2.26 0.68 15.76
CA LEU A 18 2.80 0.17 17.04
C LEU A 18 4.33 -0.02 17.04
N VAL A 19 5.08 0.74 16.25
CA VAL A 19 6.55 0.74 16.30
C VAL A 19 7.02 1.45 17.57
N LEU A 20 7.75 0.72 18.41
CA LEU A 20 8.29 1.25 19.66
C LEU A 20 9.75 1.69 19.48
N PRO A 21 10.22 2.68 20.25
CA PRO A 21 11.64 3.03 20.30
C PRO A 21 12.48 1.85 20.78
N ASP A 22 13.65 1.67 20.18
CA ASP A 22 14.59 0.60 20.54
C ASP A 22 15.27 0.87 21.88
N THR A 23 15.57 2.14 22.16
CA THR A 23 16.16 2.62 23.41
C THR A 23 15.48 3.90 23.91
N GLU A 24 15.70 4.22 25.19
CA GLU A 24 15.23 5.48 25.77
C GLU A 24 15.86 6.69 25.07
N LYS A 25 17.11 6.56 24.62
CA LYS A 25 17.78 7.58 23.82
C LYS A 25 17.09 7.82 22.47
N ASP A 26 16.65 6.76 21.80
CA ASP A 26 15.90 6.88 20.54
C ASP A 26 14.54 7.56 20.78
N PHE A 27 13.89 7.26 21.91
CA PHE A 27 12.64 7.89 22.29
C PHE A 27 12.80 9.40 22.52
N GLU A 28 13.80 9.81 23.30
CA GLU A 28 14.07 11.23 23.51
C GLU A 28 14.48 11.94 22.22
N PHE A 29 15.29 11.29 21.36
CA PHE A 29 15.62 11.82 20.04
C PHE A 29 14.38 12.04 19.16
N ILE A 30 13.42 11.09 19.15
CA ILE A 30 12.16 11.26 18.44
C ILE A 30 11.41 12.48 18.99
N LYS A 31 11.28 12.62 20.31
CA LYS A 31 10.60 13.77 20.93
C LYS A 31 11.25 15.10 20.55
N GLU A 32 12.57 15.18 20.61
CA GLU A 32 13.34 16.37 20.21
C GLU A 32 13.05 16.77 18.76
N ARG A 33 12.98 15.80 17.83
CA ARG A 33 12.64 16.06 16.42
C ARG A 33 11.27 16.69 16.24
N TYR A 34 10.27 16.25 17.00
CA TYR A 34 8.95 16.87 16.96
C TYR A 34 9.02 18.34 17.39
N VAL A 35 9.73 18.63 18.47
CA VAL A 35 9.92 19.99 18.98
C VAL A 35 10.69 20.86 17.99
N GLU A 36 11.77 20.36 17.38
CA GLU A 36 12.53 21.04 16.32
C GLU A 36 11.65 21.48 15.15
N HIS A 37 10.65 20.67 14.80
CA HIS A 37 9.68 20.96 13.74
C HIS A 37 8.45 21.74 14.24
N GLY A 38 8.47 22.30 15.46
CA GLY A 38 7.39 23.10 16.02
C GLY A 38 6.12 22.30 16.34
N ARG A 39 6.25 20.98 16.58
CA ARG A 39 5.14 20.07 16.89
C ARG A 39 5.20 19.60 18.34
N ASP A 40 4.03 19.50 18.95
CA ASP A 40 3.85 18.86 20.26
C ASP A 40 3.77 17.34 20.07
N PHE A 41 4.78 16.62 20.58
CA PHE A 41 4.89 15.18 20.44
C PHE A 41 3.68 14.44 21.03
N GLU A 42 3.27 14.77 22.26
CA GLU A 42 2.16 14.08 22.94
C GLU A 42 0.85 14.33 22.21
N LYS A 43 0.60 15.57 21.80
CA LYS A 43 -0.61 15.92 21.04
C LYS A 43 -0.67 15.18 19.71
N VAL A 44 0.45 15.08 18.98
CA VAL A 44 0.48 14.34 17.71
C VAL A 44 0.31 12.84 17.94
N ALA A 45 0.96 12.27 18.95
CA ALA A 45 0.82 10.86 19.28
C ALA A 45 -0.64 10.50 19.63
N MET A 46 -1.33 11.34 20.40
CA MET A 46 -2.75 11.14 20.74
C MET A 46 -3.66 11.26 19.52
N MET A 47 -3.47 12.27 18.67
CA MET A 47 -4.24 12.43 17.44
C MET A 47 -4.06 11.26 16.47
N GLN A 48 -2.81 10.79 16.31
CA GLN A 48 -2.55 9.58 15.53
C GLN A 48 -3.23 8.37 16.15
N PHE A 49 -3.11 8.18 17.47
CA PHE A 49 -3.77 7.08 18.16
C PHE A 49 -5.28 7.05 17.93
N GLU A 50 -5.95 8.19 18.09
CA GLU A 50 -7.39 8.33 17.79
C GLU A 50 -7.72 7.96 16.34
N THR A 51 -6.86 8.31 15.39
CA THR A 51 -7.02 7.94 13.97
C THR A 51 -6.93 6.43 13.75
N TYR A 52 -6.05 5.73 14.49
CA TYR A 52 -5.85 4.29 14.39
C TYR A 52 -6.79 3.47 15.29
N MET A 53 -7.51 4.09 16.23
CA MET A 53 -8.38 3.38 17.19
C MET A 53 -9.40 2.44 16.54
N PRO A 54 -10.08 2.79 15.42
CA PRO A 54 -11.00 1.87 14.75
C PRO A 54 -10.31 0.57 14.32
N LEU A 55 -9.10 0.66 13.77
CA LEU A 55 -8.34 -0.52 13.36
C LEU A 55 -7.76 -1.29 14.54
N LEU A 56 -7.24 -0.58 15.56
CA LEU A 56 -6.76 -1.22 16.78
C LEU A 56 -7.87 -2.06 17.42
N THR A 57 -9.08 -1.52 17.48
CA THR A 57 -10.25 -2.24 17.99
C THR A 57 -10.61 -3.47 17.14
N LYS A 58 -10.39 -3.39 15.82
CA LYS A 58 -10.71 -4.46 14.87
C LYS A 58 -9.65 -5.57 14.82
N TYR A 59 -8.37 -5.23 14.94
CA TYR A 59 -7.25 -6.13 14.62
C TYR A 59 -6.26 -6.39 15.74
N ALA A 60 -6.22 -5.56 16.78
CA ALA A 60 -5.29 -5.78 17.88
C ALA A 60 -5.72 -6.98 18.73
N SER A 61 -4.75 -7.67 19.34
CA SER A 61 -5.04 -8.74 20.28
C SER A 61 -5.54 -8.20 21.62
N ASP A 62 -6.20 -9.04 22.42
CA ASP A 62 -6.66 -8.68 23.78
C ASP A 62 -5.53 -8.11 24.65
N SER A 63 -4.31 -8.63 24.49
CA SER A 63 -3.12 -8.12 25.20
C SER A 63 -2.80 -6.68 24.81
N ILE A 64 -2.92 -6.31 23.53
CA ILE A 64 -2.72 -4.93 23.07
C ILE A 64 -3.86 -4.03 23.55
N LEU A 65 -5.11 -4.50 23.49
CA LEU A 65 -6.27 -3.77 24.00
C LEU A 65 -6.16 -3.52 25.52
N ALA A 66 -5.57 -4.45 26.26
CA ALA A 66 -5.30 -4.28 27.68
C ALA A 66 -4.26 -3.17 27.95
N LEU A 67 -3.21 -3.07 27.12
CA LEU A 67 -2.23 -1.97 27.22
C LEU A 67 -2.89 -0.60 26.99
N ILE A 68 -3.81 -0.50 26.03
CA ILE A 68 -4.60 0.71 25.80
C ILE A 68 -5.43 1.06 27.03
N LYS A 69 -6.19 0.08 27.57
CA LYS A 69 -7.03 0.28 28.75
C LYS A 69 -6.24 0.73 29.99
N ASN A 70 -5.00 0.25 30.12
CA ASN A 70 -4.12 0.58 31.23
C ASN A 70 -3.32 1.88 31.02
N GLY A 71 -3.52 2.59 29.90
CA GLY A 71 -2.83 3.84 29.59
C GLY A 71 -1.36 3.65 29.22
N GLU A 72 -0.94 2.44 28.82
CA GLU A 72 0.41 2.18 28.32
C GLU A 72 0.54 2.46 26.81
N LEU A 73 -0.59 2.58 26.10
CA LEU A 73 -0.68 3.03 24.71
C LEU A 73 -1.70 4.18 24.60
N PRO A 74 -1.45 5.19 23.74
CA PRO A 74 -0.27 5.34 22.88
C PRO A 74 1.00 5.69 23.67
N VAL A 75 2.15 5.50 23.05
CA VAL A 75 3.46 5.69 23.71
C VAL A 75 3.81 7.17 23.80
N ILE A 76 3.43 7.80 24.91
CA ILE A 76 3.84 9.17 25.28
C ILE A 76 5.02 9.22 26.26
N HIS A 77 5.38 8.07 26.82
CA HIS A 77 6.57 7.86 27.66
C HIS A 77 7.32 6.62 27.22
N TYR A 78 8.62 6.52 27.51
CA TYR A 78 9.40 5.35 27.14
C TYR A 78 8.77 4.06 27.74
N PRO A 79 8.40 3.07 26.90
CA PRO A 79 7.56 1.96 27.33
C PRO A 79 8.31 0.98 28.22
N LYS A 80 7.61 0.42 29.22
CA LYS A 80 8.17 -0.58 30.14
C LYS A 80 8.60 -1.85 29.39
N PRO A 81 9.55 -2.64 29.93
CA PRO A 81 10.00 -3.88 29.30
C PRO A 81 8.86 -4.85 28.93
N GLU A 82 7.83 -4.96 29.79
CA GLU A 82 6.69 -5.85 29.53
C GLU A 82 5.81 -5.36 28.38
N THR A 83 5.48 -4.07 28.34
CA THR A 83 4.77 -3.42 27.22
C THR A 83 5.51 -3.69 25.90
N ARG A 84 6.84 -3.51 25.90
CA ARG A 84 7.69 -3.74 24.73
C ARG A 84 7.65 -5.19 24.27
N ARG A 85 7.69 -6.13 25.21
CA ARG A 85 7.61 -7.57 24.93
C ARG A 85 6.29 -7.95 24.27
N ILE A 86 5.16 -7.47 24.82
CA ILE A 86 3.82 -7.74 24.30
C ILE A 86 3.66 -7.16 22.89
N VAL A 87 4.00 -5.89 22.70
CA VAL A 87 3.90 -5.22 21.39
C VAL A 87 4.79 -5.89 20.36
N LYS A 88 6.03 -6.25 20.73
CA LYS A 88 6.95 -6.96 19.83
C LYS A 88 6.38 -8.31 19.40
N ALA A 89 5.90 -9.12 20.34
CA ALA A 89 5.34 -10.44 20.02
C ALA A 89 4.17 -10.34 19.04
N TRP A 90 3.22 -9.44 19.30
CA TRP A 90 2.10 -9.22 18.39
C TRP A 90 2.57 -8.73 17.01
N ARG A 91 3.54 -7.81 16.94
CA ARG A 91 4.10 -7.35 15.65
C ARG A 91 4.82 -8.47 14.88
N ASP A 92 5.51 -9.37 15.57
CA ASP A 92 6.18 -10.51 14.96
C ASP A 92 5.14 -11.48 14.34
N GLU A 93 4.00 -11.71 15.00
CA GLU A 93 2.89 -12.49 14.45
C GLU A 93 2.31 -11.84 13.18
N GLN A 94 2.08 -10.53 13.20
CA GLN A 94 1.61 -9.81 12.01
C GLN A 94 2.63 -9.86 10.85
N ASN A 95 3.93 -9.74 11.17
CA ASN A 95 5.00 -9.88 10.17
C ASN A 95 4.98 -11.26 9.51
N GLU A 96 4.72 -12.32 10.27
CA GLU A 96 4.66 -13.67 9.71
C GLU A 96 3.48 -13.82 8.74
N GLU A 97 2.31 -13.27 9.07
CA GLU A 97 1.16 -13.25 8.15
C GLU A 97 1.50 -12.55 6.83
N TRP A 98 2.11 -11.37 6.90
CA TRP A 98 2.59 -10.63 5.73
C TRP A 98 3.62 -11.42 4.91
N ASN A 99 4.63 -11.97 5.57
CA ASN A 99 5.70 -12.73 4.92
C ASN A 99 5.16 -13.99 4.23
N MET A 100 4.17 -14.67 4.85
CA MET A 100 3.50 -15.81 4.23
C MET A 100 2.73 -15.40 2.97
N ALA A 101 2.01 -14.28 3.00
CA ALA A 101 1.28 -13.76 1.83
C ALA A 101 2.25 -13.42 0.69
N ALA A 102 3.32 -12.67 0.98
CA ALA A 102 4.33 -12.30 0.01
C ALA A 102 5.05 -13.53 -0.58
N ARG A 103 5.39 -14.53 0.26
CA ARG A 103 5.99 -15.78 -0.20
C ARG A 103 5.07 -16.55 -1.15
N ARG A 104 3.80 -16.74 -0.77
CA ARG A 104 2.82 -17.47 -1.59
C ARG A 104 2.56 -16.77 -2.92
N TYR A 105 2.49 -15.44 -2.91
CA TYR A 105 2.40 -14.67 -4.15
C TYR A 105 3.63 -14.87 -5.02
N GLY A 106 4.83 -14.70 -4.45
CA GLY A 106 6.10 -14.86 -5.15
C GLY A 106 6.30 -16.26 -5.76
N GLU A 107 5.96 -17.32 -5.03
CA GLU A 107 6.02 -18.71 -5.52
C GLU A 107 5.15 -18.90 -6.76
N GLY A 108 3.94 -18.34 -6.77
CA GLY A 108 3.08 -18.35 -7.96
C GLY A 108 3.65 -17.47 -9.08
N PHE A 109 4.04 -16.25 -8.75
CA PHE A 109 4.54 -15.25 -9.69
C PHE A 109 5.72 -15.77 -10.52
N VAL A 110 6.70 -16.41 -9.89
CA VAL A 110 7.89 -16.97 -10.56
C VAL A 110 7.53 -17.98 -11.66
N THR A 111 6.38 -18.68 -11.55
CA THR A 111 5.97 -19.66 -12.56
C THR A 111 5.55 -19.04 -13.89
N TYR A 112 5.01 -17.82 -13.88
CA TYR A 112 4.51 -17.14 -15.08
C TYR A 112 5.17 -15.78 -15.34
N GLU A 113 6.09 -15.32 -14.50
CA GLU A 113 6.82 -14.04 -14.65
C GLU A 113 7.39 -13.87 -16.06
N LYS A 114 8.02 -14.92 -16.62
CA LYS A 114 8.63 -14.89 -17.96
C LYS A 114 7.61 -14.75 -19.10
N LYS A 115 6.32 -14.94 -18.82
CA LYS A 115 5.21 -14.79 -19.76
C LYS A 115 4.59 -13.40 -19.70
N LEU A 116 4.83 -12.65 -18.63
CA LEU A 116 4.30 -11.30 -18.47
C LEU A 116 4.98 -10.32 -19.46
N PRO A 117 4.25 -9.29 -19.92
CA PRO A 117 4.81 -8.16 -20.64
C PRO A 117 6.04 -7.57 -19.93
N PRO A 118 7.17 -7.26 -20.59
CA PRO A 118 8.37 -6.73 -19.93
C PRO A 118 8.12 -5.51 -19.03
N ALA A 119 7.07 -4.74 -19.33
CA ALA A 119 6.54 -3.63 -18.55
C ALA A 119 6.17 -3.99 -17.09
N TYR A 120 5.94 -5.28 -16.76
CA TYR A 120 5.59 -5.72 -15.40
C TYR A 120 6.58 -5.23 -14.34
N LYS A 121 7.86 -5.13 -14.71
CA LYS A 121 8.93 -4.66 -13.81
C LYS A 121 8.70 -3.23 -13.35
N SER A 122 8.15 -2.39 -14.21
CA SER A 122 7.88 -0.99 -13.89
C SER A 122 6.69 -0.86 -12.94
N ILE A 123 5.67 -1.73 -13.06
CA ILE A 123 4.50 -1.69 -12.19
C ILE A 123 4.88 -1.84 -10.71
N HIS A 124 5.84 -2.70 -10.39
CA HIS A 124 6.33 -2.90 -9.02
C HIS A 124 6.94 -1.66 -8.36
N TYR A 125 7.31 -0.64 -9.15
CA TYR A 125 7.88 0.61 -8.64
C TYR A 125 6.84 1.72 -8.50
N LEU A 126 5.57 1.45 -8.82
CA LEU A 126 4.50 2.45 -8.79
C LEU A 126 3.89 2.65 -7.40
N HIS A 127 4.32 1.92 -6.36
CA HIS A 127 3.90 2.19 -4.98
C HIS A 127 4.01 3.70 -4.66
N ASP A 128 2.98 4.27 -4.04
CA ASP A 128 2.78 5.70 -3.76
C ASP A 128 2.53 6.61 -4.98
N SER A 129 2.37 6.04 -6.18
CA SER A 129 1.90 6.83 -7.33
C SER A 129 0.42 7.17 -7.17
N LYS A 130 0.03 8.39 -7.52
CA LYS A 130 -1.37 8.82 -7.50
C LYS A 130 -1.98 8.72 -8.89
N VAL A 131 -3.19 8.14 -9.00
CA VAL A 131 -3.95 8.16 -10.25
C VAL A 131 -4.45 9.56 -10.54
N LEU A 132 -4.12 10.10 -11.71
CA LEU A 132 -4.52 11.43 -12.15
C LEU A 132 -5.68 11.38 -13.15
N ASP A 133 -5.67 10.40 -14.05
CA ASP A 133 -6.69 10.27 -15.09
C ASP A 133 -6.86 8.80 -15.51
N VAL A 134 -8.04 8.50 -16.06
CA VAL A 134 -8.39 7.20 -16.65
C VAL A 134 -9.20 7.42 -17.92
N GLN A 135 -8.77 6.83 -19.02
CA GLN A 135 -9.47 6.90 -20.29
C GLN A 135 -9.75 5.47 -20.81
N ILE A 136 -10.98 5.25 -21.25
CA ILE A 136 -11.42 3.99 -21.83
C ILE A 136 -11.68 4.27 -23.30
N GLY A 137 -10.81 3.76 -24.17
CA GLY A 137 -10.91 3.93 -25.60
C GLY A 137 -12.02 3.07 -26.21
N GLU A 138 -12.64 3.57 -27.28
CA GLU A 138 -13.62 2.79 -28.05
C GLU A 138 -12.99 1.55 -28.74
N ASP A 139 -11.67 1.55 -28.87
CA ASP A 139 -10.85 0.45 -29.40
C ASP A 139 -10.59 -0.68 -28.38
N GLY A 140 -11.12 -0.55 -27.16
CA GLY A 140 -10.94 -1.54 -26.10
C GLY A 140 -9.61 -1.40 -25.36
N ASN A 141 -8.93 -0.26 -25.49
CA ASN A 141 -7.75 0.06 -24.68
C ASN A 141 -8.13 0.87 -23.43
N ILE A 142 -7.32 0.76 -22.38
CA ILE A 142 -7.45 1.57 -21.16
C ILE A 142 -6.14 2.27 -20.88
N GLU A 143 -6.22 3.57 -20.64
CA GLU A 143 -5.10 4.43 -20.32
C GLU A 143 -5.22 4.93 -18.88
N LEU A 144 -4.13 4.88 -18.14
CA LEU A 144 -3.99 5.51 -16.83
C LEU A 144 -2.84 6.50 -16.87
N LEU A 145 -3.10 7.70 -16.38
CA LEU A 145 -2.06 8.68 -16.08
C LEU A 145 -1.82 8.69 -14.58
N LEU A 146 -0.58 8.50 -14.17
CA LEU A 146 -0.15 8.50 -12.77
C LEU A 146 0.83 9.65 -12.50
N ASP A 147 0.70 10.29 -11.34
CA ASP A 147 1.75 11.07 -10.69
C ASP A 147 2.63 10.11 -9.91
N SER A 148 3.85 9.88 -10.39
CA SER A 148 4.79 8.95 -9.78
C SER A 148 5.85 9.64 -8.92
N SER A 149 5.69 10.93 -8.62
CA SER A 149 6.68 11.72 -7.86
C SER A 149 6.91 11.21 -6.43
N GLY A 150 5.91 10.55 -5.84
CA GLY A 150 6.01 9.88 -4.54
C GLY A 150 6.59 8.46 -4.61
N SER A 151 6.73 7.90 -5.80
CA SER A 151 7.07 6.50 -6.00
C SER A 151 8.57 6.24 -6.09
N MET A 152 8.96 4.98 -5.98
CA MET A 152 10.35 4.55 -6.21
C MET A 152 10.75 4.55 -7.70
N TYR A 153 9.81 4.83 -8.60
CA TYR A 153 10.08 4.86 -10.03
C TYR A 153 10.94 6.06 -10.45
N GLY A 154 10.88 7.18 -9.70
CA GLY A 154 11.73 8.36 -9.89
C GLY A 154 11.32 9.31 -11.03
N GLY A 155 10.26 9.02 -11.78
CA GLY A 155 9.65 9.93 -12.76
C GLY A 155 8.55 10.81 -12.16
N GLU A 156 8.22 11.94 -12.79
CA GLU A 156 7.09 12.78 -12.36
C GLU A 156 5.74 12.20 -12.81
N ARG A 157 5.68 11.65 -14.03
CA ARG A 157 4.46 11.09 -14.61
C ARG A 157 4.72 9.76 -15.30
N VAL A 158 3.75 8.86 -15.16
CA VAL A 158 3.76 7.55 -15.81
C VAL A 158 2.45 7.36 -16.56
N PHE A 159 2.55 6.92 -17.82
CA PHE A 159 1.43 6.48 -18.64
C PHE A 159 1.41 4.95 -18.68
N LEU A 160 0.33 4.36 -18.20
CA LEU A 160 0.06 2.92 -18.36
C LEU A 160 -1.00 2.75 -19.43
N LEU A 161 -0.66 2.02 -20.48
CA LEU A 161 -1.58 1.70 -21.56
C LEU A 161 -1.81 0.18 -21.59
N PHE A 162 -3.04 -0.22 -21.33
CA PHE A 162 -3.52 -1.59 -21.41
C PHE A 162 -4.15 -1.84 -22.78
N HIS A 163 -3.63 -2.83 -23.49
CA HIS A 163 -4.02 -3.14 -24.86
C HIS A 163 -4.97 -4.34 -24.94
N ASN A 164 -6.01 -4.20 -25.76
CA ASN A 164 -7.01 -5.25 -26.00
C ASN A 164 -7.57 -5.78 -24.67
N VAL A 165 -8.18 -4.89 -23.90
CA VAL A 165 -8.78 -5.22 -22.60
C VAL A 165 -10.00 -6.11 -22.82
N SER A 166 -10.01 -7.28 -22.17
CA SER A 166 -11.12 -8.22 -22.24
C SER A 166 -12.14 -8.02 -21.12
N ASP A 167 -11.69 -7.51 -19.97
CA ASP A 167 -12.51 -7.30 -18.79
C ASP A 167 -11.81 -6.32 -17.83
N TYR A 168 -12.60 -5.53 -17.09
CA TYR A 168 -12.07 -4.58 -16.10
C TYR A 168 -13.08 -4.28 -14.99
N GLU A 169 -12.56 -4.00 -13.81
CA GLU A 169 -13.29 -3.42 -12.69
C GLU A 169 -12.56 -2.14 -12.27
N ILE A 170 -13.12 -0.98 -12.63
CA ILE A 170 -12.60 0.35 -12.27
C ILE A 170 -13.52 0.95 -11.20
N PRO A 171 -12.99 1.39 -10.05
CA PRO A 171 -13.79 2.07 -9.04
C PRO A 171 -14.23 3.46 -9.51
N ASP A 172 -15.48 3.85 -9.21
CA ASP A 172 -16.05 5.15 -9.63
C ASP A 172 -15.21 6.35 -9.15
N ASP A 173 -14.53 6.22 -8.02
CA ASP A 173 -13.67 7.25 -7.44
C ASP A 173 -12.18 7.00 -7.69
N LEU A 174 -11.79 6.28 -8.75
CA LEU A 174 -10.39 5.93 -9.05
C LEU A 174 -9.44 7.15 -9.02
N ILE A 175 -9.84 8.27 -9.62
CA ILE A 175 -9.01 9.47 -9.71
C ILE A 175 -8.68 10.00 -8.30
N GLY A 176 -7.39 10.24 -8.07
CA GLY A 176 -6.85 10.69 -6.80
C GLY A 176 -6.44 9.57 -5.85
N ASN A 177 -6.70 8.30 -6.18
CA ASN A 177 -6.26 7.17 -5.36
C ASN A 177 -4.75 6.97 -5.46
N TRP A 178 -4.13 6.47 -4.40
CA TRP A 178 -2.72 6.07 -4.38
C TRP A 178 -2.58 4.57 -4.63
N TRP A 179 -1.63 4.22 -5.49
CA TRP A 179 -1.18 2.87 -5.78
C TRP A 179 -0.44 2.29 -4.58
N LEU A 180 -0.91 1.17 -4.03
CA LEU A 180 -0.28 0.53 -2.88
C LEU A 180 0.39 -0.78 -3.28
N TYR A 181 -0.40 -1.78 -3.65
CA TYR A 181 0.12 -3.12 -3.96
C TYR A 181 -0.54 -3.68 -5.20
N GLU A 182 0.25 -4.33 -6.03
CA GLU A 182 -0.22 -5.04 -7.22
C GLU A 182 -0.11 -6.55 -7.07
N GLU A 183 -1.01 -7.24 -7.75
CA GLU A 183 -0.91 -8.64 -8.07
C GLU A 183 -1.13 -8.82 -9.56
N MET A 184 -0.22 -9.53 -10.21
CA MET A 184 -0.31 -9.85 -11.63
C MET A 184 -0.51 -11.34 -11.82
N TYR A 185 -1.33 -11.73 -12.80
CA TYR A 185 -1.62 -13.12 -13.11
C TYR A 185 -1.59 -13.34 -14.61
N TRP A 186 -1.01 -14.46 -15.04
CA TRP A 186 -1.05 -14.90 -16.43
C TRP A 186 -2.22 -15.87 -16.64
N ASN A 187 -2.99 -15.67 -17.70
CA ASN A 187 -4.04 -16.59 -18.15
C ASN A 187 -3.57 -17.40 -19.36
N GLU A 188 -3.41 -18.72 -19.19
CA GLU A 188 -2.94 -19.60 -20.26
C GLU A 188 -3.98 -19.81 -21.37
N GLU A 189 -5.28 -19.69 -21.08
CA GLU A 189 -6.34 -20.03 -22.03
C GLU A 189 -6.38 -19.04 -23.19
N ASP A 190 -6.15 -17.76 -22.89
CA ASP A 190 -6.26 -16.69 -23.87
C ASP A 190 -4.97 -15.86 -23.99
N GLY A 191 -3.95 -16.12 -23.18
CA GLY A 191 -2.69 -15.38 -23.18
C GLY A 191 -2.83 -13.94 -22.67
N SER A 192 -3.83 -13.64 -21.84
CA SER A 192 -3.98 -12.35 -21.18
C SER A 192 -3.21 -12.28 -19.85
N CYS A 193 -3.01 -11.05 -19.40
CA CYS A 193 -2.50 -10.72 -18.07
C CYS A 193 -3.58 -9.98 -17.29
N SER A 194 -3.87 -10.45 -16.08
CA SER A 194 -4.64 -9.72 -15.09
C SER A 194 -3.70 -8.85 -14.26
N VAL A 195 -4.00 -7.56 -14.14
CA VAL A 195 -3.35 -6.64 -13.21
C VAL A 195 -4.39 -6.19 -12.20
N ASN A 196 -4.19 -6.59 -10.94
CA ASN A 196 -5.03 -6.20 -9.83
C ASN A 196 -4.25 -5.26 -8.92
N VAL A 197 -4.84 -4.14 -8.52
CA VAL A 197 -4.17 -3.10 -7.75
C VAL A 197 -5.02 -2.75 -6.54
N LEU A 198 -4.42 -2.83 -5.36
CA LEU A 198 -4.95 -2.26 -4.13
C LEU A 198 -4.63 -0.76 -4.10
N LEU A 199 -5.66 0.03 -3.88
CA LEU A 199 -5.63 1.49 -3.95
C LEU A 199 -6.06 2.09 -2.60
N SER A 200 -5.44 3.20 -2.21
CA SER A 200 -5.87 4.04 -1.08
C SER A 200 -6.63 5.25 -1.60
N SER A 201 -7.88 5.42 -1.17
CA SER A 201 -8.74 6.53 -1.56
C SER A 201 -8.43 7.80 -0.76
N PRO A 202 -8.53 9.00 -1.37
CA PRO A 202 -8.39 10.26 -0.64
C PRO A 202 -9.58 10.58 0.27
N ARG A 203 -10.69 9.83 0.20
CA ARG A 203 -11.93 10.12 0.96
C ARG A 203 -11.81 9.88 2.46
N GLY A 204 -10.85 9.07 2.89
CA GLY A 204 -10.67 8.76 4.30
C GLY A 204 -9.47 7.87 4.54
N TYR A 205 -8.99 7.88 5.79
CA TYR A 205 -7.92 7.00 6.21
C TYR A 205 -8.38 5.53 6.05
N LEU A 206 -7.74 4.81 5.11
CA LEU A 206 -8.02 3.42 4.79
C LEU A 206 -9.38 3.14 4.18
N ASP A 207 -9.94 4.13 3.48
CA ASP A 207 -10.90 3.83 2.43
C ASP A 207 -10.13 3.24 1.25
N MET A 208 -10.42 2.00 0.87
CA MET A 208 -9.57 1.21 -0.02
C MET A 208 -10.37 0.70 -1.20
N ASN A 209 -9.81 0.87 -2.39
CA ASN A 209 -10.40 0.42 -3.64
C ASN A 209 -9.55 -0.69 -4.26
N VAL A 210 -10.14 -1.44 -5.20
CA VAL A 210 -9.41 -2.39 -6.03
C VAL A 210 -9.68 -2.08 -7.48
N LEU A 211 -8.61 -1.83 -8.23
CA LEU A 211 -8.63 -1.78 -9.69
C LEU A 211 -8.28 -3.18 -10.21
N LYS A 212 -9.01 -3.67 -11.21
CA LYS A 212 -8.68 -4.89 -11.93
C LYS A 212 -8.74 -4.62 -13.43
N ILE A 213 -7.72 -5.04 -14.16
CA ILE A 213 -7.69 -4.95 -15.63
C ILE A 213 -7.16 -6.27 -16.18
N ASN A 214 -7.91 -6.90 -17.08
CA ASN A 214 -7.50 -8.07 -17.85
C ASN A 214 -7.18 -7.62 -19.28
N ALA A 215 -5.93 -7.73 -19.71
CA ALA A 215 -5.47 -7.23 -21.00
C ALA A 215 -4.51 -8.20 -21.69
N LYS A 216 -4.42 -8.17 -23.03
CA LYS A 216 -3.43 -8.99 -23.75
C LYS A 216 -2.00 -8.53 -23.51
N HIS A 217 -1.81 -7.23 -23.34
CA HIS A 217 -0.51 -6.62 -23.12
C HIS A 217 -0.69 -5.29 -22.42
N PHE A 218 0.36 -4.77 -21.80
CA PHE A 218 0.40 -3.40 -21.31
C PHE A 218 1.79 -2.82 -21.48
N THR A 219 1.85 -1.51 -21.66
CA THR A 219 3.08 -0.73 -21.78
C THR A 219 3.13 0.35 -20.70
N VAL A 220 4.36 0.77 -20.37
CA VAL A 220 4.63 1.88 -19.44
C VAL A 220 5.46 2.90 -20.22
N ASP A 221 4.95 4.12 -20.37
CA ASP A 221 5.67 5.25 -20.98
C ASP A 221 5.92 6.35 -19.94
N MET A 222 7.07 6.99 -20.08
CA MET A 222 7.61 8.04 -19.22
C MET A 222 7.60 9.41 -19.89
N ASP A 223 7.35 9.49 -21.19
CA ASP A 223 7.59 10.70 -21.97
C ASP A 223 6.34 11.14 -22.74
N TRP A 224 5.67 12.19 -22.22
CA TRP A 224 4.47 12.76 -22.83
C TRP A 224 4.74 13.39 -24.21
N THR A 225 6.02 13.62 -24.57
CA THR A 225 6.38 14.25 -25.84
C THR A 225 6.18 13.36 -27.07
N ASN A 226 5.96 12.04 -26.92
CA ASN A 226 5.80 11.12 -28.05
C ASN A 226 4.36 10.72 -28.39
N LEU A 227 3.36 11.18 -27.64
CA LEU A 227 1.94 10.81 -27.84
C LEU A 227 1.10 11.89 -28.54
N ILE A 228 1.70 13.04 -28.89
CA ILE A 228 1.00 14.12 -29.64
C ILE A 228 1.24 14.03 -31.15
N ASP A 229 2.17 13.17 -31.61
CA ASP A 229 2.52 13.04 -33.04
C ASP A 229 2.35 11.61 -33.61
N LYS A 230 1.37 10.83 -33.13
CA LYS A 230 0.92 9.61 -33.81
C LYS A 230 -0.59 9.51 -33.96
#